data_AF-A0A2M8NTS0-F1
#
_entry.id   AF-A0A2M8NTS0-F1
#
_cell.length_a   1.000
_cell.length_b   1.000
_cell.length_c   1.000
_cell.angle_alpha   90.00
_cell.angle_beta   90.00
_cell.angle_gamma   90.00
#
_symmetry.space_group_name_H-M   'P 1'
#
loop_
_entity.id
_entity.type
_entity.pdbx_description
1 polymer ?
#
loop_
_entity_poly.entity_id
_entity_poly.type
_entity_poly.pdbx_seq_one_letter_code
_entity_poly.pdbx_strand_id
1 'polypeptide(L)'
;MNTDIQTDLARLRISAQQREWTTSQDTLKRLLAQLDPLIAVSIAAPLYESFLTKFESLYPQAKWVREILLTVIVYGSASDDLPVQSIPQFPSPGCAHFLLGVFDLARSVQSIYSEFEKYSHITNAISHVILAHLQYDHFRYRPDSYAVLRDESTPLEERERLQFNFWMSQKVAQADTALWLDVANRLEKALNDR
;
A
#
# COMPACT_ATOMS: atom_id res chain seq x y z
N MET A 1 -22.68 0.33 15.48
CA MET A 1 -21.91 1.10 14.47
C MET A 1 -22.81 2.22 13.92
N ASN A 2 -22.28 3.44 13.78
CA ASN A 2 -23.02 4.62 13.28
C ASN A 2 -23.41 4.46 11.79
N THR A 3 -24.56 5.00 11.37
CA THR A 3 -25.07 5.02 9.99
C THR A 3 -24.06 5.60 9.00
N ASP A 4 -23.31 6.64 9.41
CA ASP A 4 -22.28 7.25 8.56
C ASP A 4 -21.13 6.28 8.27
N ILE A 5 -20.71 5.50 9.27
CA ILE A 5 -19.66 4.48 9.14
C ILE A 5 -20.13 3.36 8.21
N GLN A 6 -21.38 2.92 8.34
CA GLN A 6 -21.96 1.91 7.44
C GLN A 6 -22.03 2.42 6.00
N THR A 7 -22.39 3.68 5.81
CA THR A 7 -22.46 4.33 4.49
C THR A 7 -21.08 4.42 3.85
N ASP A 8 -20.06 4.85 4.60
CA ASP A 8 -18.69 4.93 4.09
C ASP A 8 -18.10 3.53 3.83
N LEU A 9 -18.38 2.51 4.65
CA LEU A 9 -17.98 1.12 4.37
C LEU A 9 -18.61 0.58 3.09
N ALA A 10 -19.91 0.84 2.87
CA ALA A 10 -20.58 0.47 1.62
C ALA A 10 -19.96 1.21 0.43
N ARG A 11 -19.67 2.51 0.59
CA ARG A 11 -19.02 3.32 -0.44
C ARG A 11 -17.63 2.80 -0.80
N LEU A 12 -16.82 2.42 0.18
CA LEU A 12 -15.49 1.84 -0.04
C LEU A 12 -15.56 0.54 -0.85
N ARG A 13 -16.55 -0.32 -0.56
CA ARG A 13 -16.76 -1.57 -1.31
C ARG A 13 -17.20 -1.33 -2.74
N ILE A 14 -18.10 -0.38 -2.94
CA ILE A 14 -18.57 0.01 -4.29
C ILE A 14 -17.41 0.60 -5.09
N SER A 15 -16.65 1.54 -4.52
CA SER A 15 -15.51 2.15 -5.21
C SER A 15 -14.39 1.15 -5.50
N ALA A 16 -14.18 0.16 -4.63
CA ALA A 16 -13.26 -0.96 -4.88
C ALA A 16 -13.68 -1.82 -6.08
N GLN A 17 -14.98 -2.11 -6.22
CA GLN A 17 -15.52 -2.87 -7.36
C GLN A 17 -15.46 -2.07 -8.67
N GLN A 18 -15.71 -0.76 -8.59
CA GLN A 18 -15.60 0.17 -9.71
C GLN A 18 -14.16 0.59 -10.01
N ARG A 19 -13.21 0.20 -9.14
CA ARG A 19 -11.78 0.55 -9.20
C ARG A 19 -11.55 2.07 -9.21
N GLU A 20 -12.38 2.80 -8.48
CA GLU A 20 -12.23 4.24 -8.26
C GLU A 20 -11.22 4.50 -7.12
N TRP A 21 -9.95 4.62 -7.48
CA TRP A 21 -8.85 4.72 -6.52
C TRP A 21 -8.93 5.94 -5.60
N THR A 22 -9.28 7.12 -6.14
CA THR A 22 -9.43 8.34 -5.34
C THR A 22 -10.56 8.21 -4.33
N THR A 23 -11.76 7.79 -4.79
CA THR A 23 -12.90 7.54 -3.90
C THR A 23 -12.56 6.52 -2.81
N SER A 24 -11.83 5.46 -3.15
CA SER A 24 -11.43 4.41 -2.20
C SER A 24 -10.47 4.94 -1.14
N GLN A 25 -9.46 5.72 -1.52
CA GLN A 25 -8.49 6.32 -0.60
C GLN A 25 -9.14 7.37 0.32
N ASP A 26 -9.94 8.27 -0.23
CA ASP A 26 -10.62 9.30 0.56
C ASP A 26 -11.58 8.69 1.58
N THR A 27 -12.32 7.65 1.17
CA THR A 27 -13.26 6.95 2.04
C THR A 27 -12.52 6.10 3.09
N LEU A 28 -11.45 5.41 2.70
CA LEU A 28 -10.57 4.69 3.62
C LEU A 28 -10.02 5.63 4.70
N LYS A 29 -9.50 6.80 4.33
CA LYS A 29 -8.97 7.78 5.27
C LYS A 29 -10.01 8.22 6.30
N ARG A 30 -11.23 8.53 5.88
CA ARG A 30 -12.33 8.91 6.79
C ARG A 30 -12.66 7.80 7.79
N LEU A 31 -12.69 6.55 7.32
CA LEU A 31 -12.95 5.38 8.16
C LEU A 31 -11.78 5.07 9.11
N LEU A 32 -10.54 5.17 8.65
CA LEU A 32 -9.34 5.01 9.49
C LEU A 32 -9.29 6.05 10.60
N ALA A 33 -9.65 7.31 10.28
CA ALA A 33 -9.73 8.40 11.26
C ALA A 33 -10.79 8.18 12.34
N GLN A 34 -11.67 7.19 12.17
CA GLN A 34 -12.53 6.77 13.26
C GLN A 34 -11.76 5.96 14.29
N LEU A 35 -10.76 5.14 13.92
CA LEU A 35 -10.06 4.22 14.82
C LEU A 35 -8.99 4.91 15.69
N ASP A 36 -8.51 4.23 16.73
CA ASP A 36 -7.24 4.61 17.36
C ASP A 36 -6.08 4.49 16.34
N PRO A 37 -5.09 5.40 16.33
CA PRO A 37 -4.00 5.38 15.36
C PRO A 37 -3.26 4.03 15.24
N LEU A 38 -3.01 3.34 16.35
CA LEU A 38 -2.30 2.05 16.30
C LEU A 38 -3.18 0.94 15.73
N ILE A 39 -4.49 0.99 16.00
CA ILE A 39 -5.46 0.09 15.36
C ILE A 39 -5.50 0.36 13.85
N ALA A 40 -5.52 1.63 13.45
CA ALA A 40 -5.48 2.01 12.03
C ALA A 40 -4.23 1.49 11.31
N VAL A 41 -3.04 1.59 11.93
CA VAL A 41 -1.79 1.01 11.40
C VAL A 41 -1.91 -0.50 11.23
N SER A 42 -2.55 -1.19 12.18
CA SER A 42 -2.73 -2.65 12.15
C SER A 42 -3.57 -3.14 10.96
N ILE A 43 -4.41 -2.28 10.36
CA ILE A 43 -5.18 -2.62 9.15
C ILE A 43 -4.24 -2.91 7.97
N ALA A 44 -3.11 -2.20 7.89
CA ALA A 44 -2.13 -2.37 6.82
C ALA A 44 -1.23 -3.60 7.03
N ALA A 45 -0.92 -3.94 8.28
CA ALA A 45 0.11 -4.94 8.64
C ALA A 45 0.05 -6.26 7.84
N PRO A 46 -1.12 -6.92 7.67
CA PRO A 46 -1.19 -8.20 6.96
C PRO A 46 -0.78 -8.13 5.48
N LEU A 47 -1.06 -7.01 4.81
CA LEU A 47 -0.62 -6.78 3.43
C LEU A 47 0.91 -6.70 3.37
N TYR A 48 1.51 -5.95 4.30
CA TYR A 48 2.96 -5.79 4.38
C TYR A 48 3.67 -7.09 4.73
N GLU A 49 3.16 -7.88 5.69
CA GLU A 49 3.72 -9.19 6.02
C GLU A 49 3.75 -10.12 4.81
N SER A 50 2.67 -10.11 4.03
CA SER A 50 2.57 -10.95 2.83
C SER A 50 3.53 -10.52 1.71
N PHE A 51 3.79 -9.22 1.55
CA PHE A 51 4.77 -8.73 0.58
C PHE A 51 6.22 -8.83 1.08
N LEU A 52 6.45 -8.66 2.38
CA LEU A 52 7.77 -8.70 3.00
C LEU A 52 8.49 -10.01 2.67
N THR A 53 7.78 -11.13 2.69
CA THR A 53 8.33 -12.45 2.30
C THR A 53 8.84 -12.46 0.86
N LYS A 54 8.11 -11.82 -0.07
CA LYS A 54 8.53 -11.68 -1.48
C LYS A 54 9.75 -10.77 -1.59
N PHE A 55 9.74 -9.65 -0.87
CA PHE A 55 10.83 -8.67 -0.88
C PHE A 55 12.13 -9.27 -0.34
N GLU A 56 12.09 -9.97 0.79
CA GLU A 56 13.26 -10.60 1.41
C GLU A 56 13.82 -11.75 0.58
N SER A 57 12.97 -12.47 -0.16
CA SER A 57 13.44 -13.48 -1.11
C SER A 57 14.25 -12.86 -2.25
N LEU A 58 13.93 -11.64 -2.66
CA LEU A 58 14.66 -10.91 -3.70
C LEU A 58 15.89 -10.17 -3.15
N TYR A 59 15.81 -9.68 -1.92
CA TYR A 59 16.83 -8.83 -1.29
C TYR A 59 17.10 -9.24 0.17
N PRO A 60 17.71 -10.42 0.40
CA PRO A 60 17.96 -10.94 1.74
C PRO A 60 18.90 -10.07 2.60
N GLN A 61 19.67 -9.18 1.96
CA GLN A 61 20.55 -8.21 2.61
C GLN A 61 19.80 -7.03 3.25
N ALA A 62 18.58 -6.72 2.82
CA ALA A 62 17.81 -5.55 3.26
C ALA A 62 16.95 -5.83 4.50
N LYS A 63 17.53 -6.50 5.51
CA LYS A 63 16.82 -6.92 6.74
C LYS A 63 16.23 -5.76 7.54
N TRP A 64 16.81 -4.55 7.39
CA TRP A 64 16.33 -3.32 8.02
C TRP A 64 14.85 -3.02 7.69
N VAL A 65 14.33 -3.47 6.55
CA VAL A 65 12.92 -3.25 6.19
C VAL A 65 11.97 -3.96 7.16
N ARG A 66 12.30 -5.20 7.53
CA ARG A 66 11.56 -5.94 8.56
C ARG A 66 11.66 -5.24 9.91
N GLU A 67 12.84 -4.72 10.25
CA GLU A 67 13.07 -4.02 11.52
C GLU A 67 12.19 -2.77 11.61
N ILE A 68 12.08 -1.97 10.54
CA ILE A 68 11.17 -0.82 10.49
C ILE A 68 9.72 -1.25 10.66
N LEU A 69 9.26 -2.27 9.91
CA LEU A 69 7.89 -2.75 10.03
C LEU A 69 7.57 -3.24 11.44
N LEU A 70 8.51 -3.96 12.07
CA LEU A 70 8.36 -4.42 13.44
C LEU A 70 8.28 -3.24 14.42
N THR A 71 9.15 -2.22 14.29
CA THR A 71 9.09 -1.05 15.18
C THR A 71 7.79 -0.28 15.07
N VAL A 72 7.28 -0.14 13.84
CA VAL A 72 6.04 0.59 13.56
C VAL A 72 4.83 -0.17 14.08
N ILE A 73 4.71 -1.46 13.73
CA ILE A 73 3.51 -2.26 14.03
C ILE A 73 3.46 -2.68 15.51
N VAL A 74 4.61 -3.02 16.12
CA VAL A 74 4.65 -3.55 17.50
C VAL A 74 4.84 -2.44 18.52
N TYR A 75 5.74 -1.49 18.25
CA TYR A 75 6.10 -0.45 19.23
C TYR A 75 5.45 0.90 18.94
N GLY A 76 4.73 1.06 17.82
CA GLY A 76 4.09 2.33 17.48
C GLY A 76 5.09 3.47 17.34
N SER A 77 6.30 3.18 16.86
CA SER A 77 7.39 4.17 16.75
C SER A 77 8.27 3.93 15.54
N ALA A 78 8.96 4.98 15.09
CA ALA A 78 9.92 4.94 13.99
C ALA A 78 11.02 5.98 14.18
N SER A 79 12.18 5.75 13.55
CA SER A 79 13.24 6.75 13.39
C SER A 79 12.76 7.90 12.50
N ASP A 80 13.11 9.14 12.82
CA ASP A 80 12.86 10.31 11.96
C ASP A 80 13.71 10.28 10.67
N ASP A 81 14.88 9.64 10.71
CA ASP A 81 15.76 9.47 9.55
C ASP A 81 15.48 8.14 8.85
N LEU A 82 14.63 8.19 7.82
CA LEU A 82 14.27 7.04 6.99
C LEU A 82 15.16 6.99 5.75
N PRO A 83 15.70 5.82 5.34
CA PRO A 83 16.60 5.68 4.21
C PRO A 83 15.88 5.73 2.85
N VAL A 84 15.12 6.78 2.56
CA VAL A 84 14.30 6.93 1.34
C VAL A 84 15.13 6.86 0.05
N GLN A 85 16.36 7.35 0.09
CA GLN A 85 17.34 7.28 -0.99
C GLN A 85 17.75 5.85 -1.39
N SER A 86 17.40 4.84 -0.58
CA SER A 86 17.68 3.45 -0.90
C SER A 86 16.72 2.85 -1.93
N ILE A 87 15.54 3.45 -2.17
CA ILE A 87 14.49 2.89 -3.04
C ILE A 87 15.01 2.48 -4.43
N PRO A 88 15.82 3.28 -5.15
CA PRO A 88 16.31 2.91 -6.48
C PRO A 88 17.15 1.63 -6.51
N GLN A 89 17.73 1.22 -5.38
CA GLN A 89 18.57 0.03 -5.25
C GLN A 89 17.78 -1.29 -5.33
N PHE A 90 16.45 -1.22 -5.35
CA PHE A 90 15.55 -2.38 -5.36
C PHE A 90 14.74 -2.41 -6.67
N PRO A 91 15.35 -2.80 -7.81
CA PRO A 91 14.76 -2.61 -9.13
C PRO A 91 13.58 -3.53 -9.47
N SER A 92 13.39 -4.62 -8.73
CA SER A 92 12.35 -5.62 -8.98
C SER A 92 10.91 -5.06 -8.90
N PRO A 93 9.96 -5.65 -9.65
CA PRO A 93 8.55 -5.28 -9.64
C PRO A 93 7.94 -5.05 -8.26
N GLY A 94 7.22 -3.93 -8.11
CA GLY A 94 6.48 -3.58 -6.89
C GLY A 94 7.33 -3.18 -5.68
N CYS A 95 8.66 -3.42 -5.69
CA CYS A 95 9.51 -3.20 -4.52
C CYS A 95 9.65 -1.71 -4.18
N ALA A 96 9.65 -0.82 -5.17
CA ALA A 96 9.67 0.62 -4.93
C ALA A 96 8.41 1.09 -4.20
N HIS A 97 7.22 0.63 -4.64
CA HIS A 97 5.97 0.94 -3.94
C HIS A 97 5.93 0.31 -2.55
N PHE A 98 6.39 -0.92 -2.37
CA PHE A 98 6.48 -1.53 -1.04
C PHE A 98 7.31 -0.67 -0.08
N LEU A 99 8.50 -0.21 -0.49
CA LEU A 99 9.35 0.63 0.35
C LEU A 99 8.75 2.02 0.61
N LEU A 100 8.15 2.67 -0.40
CA LEU A 100 7.40 3.91 -0.20
C LEU A 100 6.31 3.72 0.86
N GLY A 101 5.58 2.62 0.76
CA GLY A 101 4.58 2.25 1.74
C GLY A 101 5.16 1.98 3.13
N VAL A 102 6.32 1.33 3.25
CA VAL A 102 6.98 1.09 4.56
C VAL A 102 7.32 2.43 5.21
N PHE A 103 7.83 3.38 4.41
CA PHE A 103 8.16 4.72 4.91
C PHE A 103 6.94 5.53 5.28
N ASP A 104 5.85 5.46 4.53
CA ASP A 104 4.60 6.10 4.95
C ASP A 104 4.05 5.48 6.23
N LEU A 105 4.09 4.16 6.39
CA LEU A 105 3.68 3.54 7.66
C LEU A 105 4.57 4.02 8.82
N ALA A 106 5.87 4.16 8.60
CA ALA A 106 6.78 4.75 9.59
C ALA A 106 6.45 6.22 9.93
N ARG A 107 6.17 7.05 8.93
CA ARG A 107 5.73 8.44 9.13
C ARG A 107 4.43 8.53 9.92
N SER A 108 3.54 7.55 9.79
CA SER A 108 2.27 7.55 10.52
C SER A 108 2.42 7.45 12.05
N VAL A 109 3.58 7.03 12.54
CA VAL A 109 3.86 6.91 13.98
C VAL A 109 4.89 7.93 14.49
N GLN A 110 5.52 8.71 13.61
CA GLN A 110 6.45 9.77 14.02
C GLN A 110 5.71 10.93 14.69
N SER A 111 6.35 11.55 15.69
CA SER A 111 5.76 12.65 16.47
C SER A 111 5.71 13.98 15.72
N ILE A 112 6.47 14.12 14.63
CA ILE A 112 6.55 15.36 13.84
C ILE A 112 5.29 15.64 13.02
N TYR A 113 4.44 14.62 12.81
CA TYR A 113 3.22 14.74 12.01
C TYR A 113 1.97 14.91 12.87
N SER A 114 1.04 15.72 12.38
CA SER A 114 -0.30 15.88 12.96
C SER A 114 -1.11 14.59 12.82
N GLU A 115 -2.16 14.45 13.65
CA GLU A 115 -3.06 13.30 13.60
C GLU A 115 -3.69 13.09 12.22
N PHE A 116 -4.08 14.17 11.55
CA PHE A 116 -4.63 14.10 10.19
C PHE A 116 -3.61 13.60 9.15
N GLU A 117 -2.35 14.03 9.25
CA GLU A 117 -1.26 13.57 8.38
C GLU A 117 -0.99 12.09 8.61
N LYS A 118 -1.03 11.62 9.87
CA LYS A 118 -0.84 10.20 10.21
C LYS A 118 -1.83 9.29 9.49
N TYR A 119 -3.13 9.61 9.50
CA TYR A 119 -4.12 8.83 8.74
C TYR A 119 -3.93 8.92 7.22
N SER A 120 -3.39 10.03 6.72
CA SER A 120 -3.02 10.17 5.30
C SER A 120 -1.88 9.21 4.94
N HIS A 121 -0.86 9.14 5.80
CA HIS A 121 0.25 8.21 5.63
C HIS A 121 -0.20 6.74 5.69
N ILE A 122 -1.10 6.37 6.61
CA ILE A 122 -1.65 5.00 6.65
C ILE A 122 -2.43 4.68 5.36
N THR A 123 -3.21 5.64 4.85
CA THR A 123 -3.95 5.49 3.59
C THR A 123 -3.00 5.29 2.41
N ASN A 124 -1.96 6.12 2.31
CA ASN A 124 -0.94 6.01 1.26
C ASN A 124 -0.16 4.70 1.36
N ALA A 125 0.19 4.28 2.57
CA ALA A 125 0.84 3.01 2.85
C ALA A 125 0.03 1.83 2.28
N ILE A 126 -1.28 1.78 2.58
CA ILE A 126 -2.19 0.75 2.04
C ILE A 126 -2.23 0.80 0.51
N SER A 127 -2.41 1.98 -0.10
CA SER A 127 -2.40 2.13 -1.56
C SER A 127 -1.09 1.64 -2.19
N HIS A 128 0.04 1.97 -1.58
CA HIS A 128 1.36 1.58 -2.04
C HIS A 128 1.59 0.07 -1.96
N VAL A 129 1.23 -0.58 -0.85
CA VAL A 129 1.38 -2.04 -0.76
C VAL A 129 0.43 -2.77 -1.71
N ILE A 130 -0.79 -2.25 -1.96
CA ILE A 130 -1.68 -2.76 -3.01
C ILE A 130 -0.98 -2.68 -4.37
N LEU A 131 -0.46 -1.51 -4.77
CA LEU A 131 0.30 -1.36 -6.02
C LEU A 131 1.50 -2.31 -6.09
N ALA A 132 2.20 -2.51 -4.97
CA ALA A 132 3.34 -3.42 -4.90
C ALA A 132 2.90 -4.85 -5.27
N HIS A 133 1.83 -5.35 -4.67
CA HIS A 133 1.26 -6.66 -4.99
C HIS A 133 0.86 -6.77 -6.46
N LEU A 134 0.11 -5.80 -6.98
CA LEU A 134 -0.36 -5.81 -8.36
C LEU A 134 0.81 -5.79 -9.36
N GLN A 135 1.78 -4.91 -9.17
CA GLN A 135 2.96 -4.83 -10.03
C GLN A 135 3.79 -6.10 -9.95
N TYR A 136 4.04 -6.63 -8.75
CA TYR A 136 4.82 -7.85 -8.60
C TYR A 136 4.16 -9.03 -9.31
N ASP A 137 2.87 -9.28 -9.05
CA ASP A 137 2.19 -10.44 -9.62
C ASP A 137 2.03 -10.32 -11.15
N HIS A 138 1.94 -9.10 -11.70
CA HIS A 138 1.91 -8.88 -13.14
C HIS A 138 3.29 -8.98 -13.81
N PHE A 139 4.30 -8.32 -13.25
CA PHE A 139 5.60 -8.13 -13.92
C PHE A 139 6.68 -9.13 -13.50
N ARG A 140 6.51 -9.93 -12.45
CA ARG A 140 7.50 -10.96 -12.08
C ARG A 140 7.77 -11.99 -13.19
N TYR A 141 6.80 -12.19 -14.08
CA TYR A 141 6.93 -13.05 -15.27
C TYR A 141 7.21 -12.27 -16.56
N ARG A 142 7.42 -10.94 -16.44
CA ARG A 142 7.68 -10.00 -17.54
C ARG A 142 8.78 -9.01 -17.15
N PRO A 143 9.98 -9.48 -16.73
CA PRO A 143 11.03 -8.61 -16.23
C PRO A 143 11.47 -7.57 -17.27
N ASP A 144 11.52 -7.95 -18.55
CA ASP A 144 11.91 -7.03 -19.64
C ASP A 144 10.89 -5.90 -19.81
N SER A 145 9.59 -6.21 -19.81
CA SER A 145 8.54 -5.18 -19.87
C SER A 145 8.62 -4.22 -18.69
N TYR A 146 8.98 -4.70 -17.50
CA TYR A 146 9.14 -3.84 -16.34
C TYR A 146 10.39 -2.98 -16.42
N ALA A 147 11.49 -3.51 -16.95
CA ALA A 147 12.71 -2.74 -17.20
C ALA A 147 12.43 -1.59 -18.18
N VAL A 148 11.73 -1.86 -19.29
CA VAL A 148 11.31 -0.85 -20.27
C VAL A 148 10.40 0.21 -19.62
N LEU A 149 9.45 -0.21 -18.78
CA LEU A 149 8.56 0.73 -18.07
C LEU A 149 9.34 1.70 -17.16
N ARG A 150 10.46 1.24 -16.58
CA ARG A 150 11.29 2.02 -15.65
C ARG A 150 12.38 2.86 -16.30
N ASP A 151 12.74 2.54 -17.53
CA ASP A 151 13.81 3.23 -18.24
C ASP A 151 13.32 4.58 -18.77
N GLU A 152 13.80 5.67 -18.17
CA GLU A 152 13.43 7.04 -18.57
C GLU A 152 13.84 7.37 -20.01
N SER A 153 14.81 6.64 -20.57
CA SER A 153 15.23 6.80 -21.97
C SER A 153 14.28 6.13 -22.96
N THR A 154 13.39 5.24 -22.49
CA THR A 154 12.34 4.64 -23.31
C THR A 154 11.30 5.70 -23.68
N PRO A 155 10.89 5.79 -24.98
CA PRO A 155 9.85 6.71 -25.43
C PRO A 155 8.59 6.66 -24.56
N LEU A 156 8.04 7.84 -24.24
CA LEU A 156 6.90 7.97 -23.33
C LEU A 156 5.70 7.11 -23.77
N GLU A 157 5.38 7.11 -25.07
CA GLU A 157 4.28 6.33 -25.65
C GLU A 157 4.41 4.82 -25.37
N GLU A 158 5.64 4.29 -25.40
CA GLU A 158 5.87 2.88 -25.12
C GLU A 158 5.67 2.56 -23.63
N ARG A 159 6.14 3.43 -22.73
CA ARG A 159 5.91 3.30 -21.29
C ARG A 159 4.43 3.41 -20.94
N GLU A 160 3.72 4.35 -21.54
CA GLU A 160 2.27 4.53 -21.38
C GLU A 160 1.49 3.31 -21.89
N ARG A 161 1.88 2.73 -23.03
CA ARG A 161 1.28 1.49 -23.55
C ARG A 161 1.45 0.33 -22.58
N LEU A 162 2.64 0.16 -21.99
CA LEU A 162 2.89 -0.88 -20.99
C LEU A 162 2.05 -0.65 -19.72
N GLN A 163 1.96 0.59 -19.26
CA GLN A 163 1.13 0.97 -18.11
C GLN A 163 -0.36 0.73 -18.39
N PHE A 164 -0.83 1.07 -19.59
CA PHE A 164 -2.21 0.80 -20.03
C PHE A 164 -2.51 -0.70 -20.04
N ASN A 165 -1.63 -1.51 -20.63
CA ASN A 165 -1.78 -2.96 -20.68
C ASN A 165 -1.81 -3.60 -19.29
N PHE A 166 -1.02 -3.08 -18.36
CA PHE A 166 -1.06 -3.47 -16.95
C PHE A 166 -2.46 -3.26 -16.36
N TRP A 167 -3.01 -2.05 -16.49
CA TRP A 167 -4.32 -1.72 -15.91
C TRP A 167 -5.53 -2.36 -16.59
N MET A 168 -5.40 -2.73 -17.87
CA MET A 168 -6.41 -3.45 -18.64
C MET A 168 -6.36 -4.96 -18.43
N SER A 169 -5.34 -5.48 -17.75
CA SER A 169 -5.25 -6.91 -17.44
C SER A 169 -6.38 -7.33 -16.50
N GLN A 170 -7.21 -8.29 -16.92
CA GLN A 170 -8.28 -8.84 -16.09
C GLN A 170 -7.76 -9.38 -14.74
N LYS A 171 -6.58 -10.00 -14.73
CA LYS A 171 -5.95 -10.50 -13.49
C LYS A 171 -5.60 -9.36 -12.53
N VAL A 172 -5.09 -8.24 -13.06
CA VAL A 172 -4.79 -7.05 -12.25
C VAL A 172 -6.07 -6.45 -11.71
N ALA A 173 -7.11 -6.30 -12.54
CA ALA A 173 -8.40 -5.78 -12.11
C ALA A 173 -9.04 -6.62 -10.98
N GLN A 174 -9.01 -7.95 -11.11
CA GLN A 174 -9.53 -8.87 -10.08
C GLN A 174 -8.74 -8.78 -8.77
N ALA A 175 -7.41 -8.75 -8.85
CA ALA A 175 -6.55 -8.63 -7.68
C ALA A 175 -6.70 -7.27 -6.98
N ASP A 176 -6.82 -6.18 -7.75
CA ASP A 176 -7.04 -4.81 -7.26
C ASP A 176 -8.31 -4.74 -6.40
N THR A 177 -9.44 -5.17 -6.97
CA THR A 177 -10.71 -5.23 -6.24
C THR A 177 -10.61 -6.16 -5.01
N ALA A 178 -10.00 -7.33 -5.13
CA ALA A 178 -9.89 -8.26 -4.01
C ALA A 178 -9.09 -7.69 -2.82
N LEU A 179 -7.97 -7.01 -3.09
CA LEU A 179 -7.14 -6.38 -2.06
C LEU A 179 -7.88 -5.23 -1.36
N TRP A 180 -8.56 -4.37 -2.11
CA TRP A 180 -9.39 -3.30 -1.52
C TRP A 180 -10.55 -3.83 -0.69
N LEU A 181 -11.20 -4.92 -1.12
CA LEU A 181 -12.26 -5.57 -0.34
C LEU A 181 -11.72 -6.23 0.93
N ASP A 182 -10.52 -6.82 0.90
CA ASP A 182 -9.86 -7.34 2.10
C ASP A 182 -9.59 -6.21 3.12
N VAL A 183 -9.09 -5.06 2.65
CA VAL A 183 -8.93 -3.86 3.50
C VAL A 183 -10.27 -3.43 4.10
N ALA A 184 -11.33 -3.33 3.30
CA ALA A 184 -12.66 -2.95 3.78
C ALA A 184 -13.19 -3.92 4.85
N ASN A 185 -12.96 -5.22 4.70
CA ASN A 185 -13.39 -6.24 5.66
C ASN A 185 -12.61 -6.17 6.98
N ARG A 186 -11.29 -5.96 6.92
CA ARG A 186 -10.46 -5.75 8.13
C ARG A 186 -10.89 -4.50 8.88
N LEU A 187 -11.17 -3.43 8.14
CA LEU A 187 -11.60 -2.15 8.69
C LEU A 187 -12.97 -2.27 9.36
N GLU A 188 -13.94 -2.91 8.71
CA GLU A 188 -15.26 -3.19 9.30
C GLU A 188 -15.14 -4.01 10.58
N LYS A 189 -14.30 -5.05 10.59
CA LYS A 189 -14.05 -5.84 11.79
C LYS A 189 -13.50 -4.96 12.92
N ALA A 190 -12.44 -4.20 12.66
CA ALA A 190 -11.85 -3.31 13.67
C ALA A 190 -12.81 -2.23 14.17
N LEU A 191 -13.70 -1.72 13.32
CA LEU A 191 -14.74 -0.74 13.70
C LEU A 191 -15.85 -1.34 14.56
N ASN A 192 -16.15 -2.63 14.40
CA ASN A 192 -17.12 -3.35 15.21
C ASN A 192 -16.57 -3.80 16.57
N ASP A 193 -15.25 -4.06 16.64
CA ASP A 193 -14.56 -4.51 17.85
C ASP A 193 -14.16 -3.35 18.80
N ARG A 194 -14.55 -2.10 18.49
CA ARG A 194 -14.38 -0.93 19.37
C ARG A 194 -15.36 -0.91 20.53
#